data_AF-A0AAW7T5K0-F1
#
_entry.id   AF-A0AAW7T5K0-F1
#
_cell.length_a   1.000
_cell.length_b   1.000
_cell.length_c   1.000
_cell.angle_alpha   90.00
_cell.angle_beta   90.00
_cell.angle_gamma   90.00
#
_symmetry.space_group_name_H-M   'P 1'
#
loop_
_entity.id
_entity.type
_entity.pdbx_description
1 polymer ?
#
loop_
_entity_poly.entity_id
_entity_poly.type
_entity_poly.pdbx_seq_one_letter_code
_entity_poly.pdbx_strand_id
1 'polypeptide(L)'
;MEINNKENIIERKLFVDKEVYDLFVRYAKQTNQPVSTLFRHFMSKYSLFIKKELNKQQDEVCLSSPQPPILGEVVVRQDELV
;
A
#
# COMPACT_ATOMS: atom_id res chain seq x y z
N MET A 1 -7.87 -33.25 -8.96
CA MET A 1 -7.43 -32.00 -9.63
C MET A 1 -6.14 -31.57 -8.95
N GLU A 2 -5.00 -31.82 -9.58
CA GLU A 2 -3.73 -31.26 -9.13
C GLU A 2 -3.73 -29.78 -9.49
N ILE A 3 -3.81 -28.92 -8.48
CA ILE A 3 -3.59 -27.49 -8.66
C ILE A 3 -2.09 -27.34 -8.92
N ASN A 4 -1.71 -27.34 -10.20
CA ASN A 4 -0.39 -26.94 -10.62
C ASN A 4 -0.23 -25.45 -10.26
N ASN A 5 0.32 -25.18 -9.07
CA ASN A 5 0.83 -23.87 -8.64
C ASN A 5 2.05 -23.49 -9.50
N LYS A 6 1.87 -23.37 -10.82
CA LYS A 6 2.79 -22.59 -11.65
C LYS A 6 2.70 -21.17 -11.11
N GLU A 7 3.71 -20.84 -10.33
CA GLU A 7 3.83 -19.65 -9.51
C GLU A 7 3.32 -18.42 -10.28
N ASN A 8 2.37 -17.68 -9.71
CA ASN A 8 1.83 -16.44 -10.28
C ASN A 8 2.88 -15.32 -10.23
N ILE A 9 3.95 -15.49 -11.02
CA ILE A 9 5.12 -14.61 -11.08
C ILE A 9 4.98 -13.71 -12.29
N ILE A 10 5.24 -12.42 -12.08
CA ILE A 10 5.34 -11.43 -13.14
C ILE A 10 6.81 -11.16 -13.46
N GLU A 11 7.12 -10.97 -14.74
CA GLU A 11 8.43 -10.50 -15.20
C GLU A 11 8.32 -9.02 -15.61
N ARG A 12 9.18 -8.17 -15.03
CA ARG A 12 9.24 -6.74 -15.33
C ARG A 12 10.69 -6.27 -15.30
N LYS A 13 11.00 -5.29 -16.16
CA LYS A 13 12.28 -4.58 -16.15
C LYS A 13 12.17 -3.39 -15.20
N LEU A 14 13.21 -3.18 -14.41
CA LEU A 14 13.31 -2.10 -13.44
C LEU A 14 14.67 -1.42 -13.60
N PHE A 15 14.73 -0.13 -13.32
CA PHE A 15 15.97 0.61 -13.18
C PHE A 15 16.32 0.68 -11.69
N VAL A 16 17.57 0.40 -11.36
CA VAL A 16 18.09 0.39 -9.99
C VAL A 16 19.46 1.05 -10.00
N ASP A 17 19.75 1.81 -8.96
CA ASP A 17 21.08 2.41 -8.79
C ASP A 17 22.15 1.32 -8.71
N LYS A 18 23.29 1.57 -9.38
CA LYS A 18 24.37 0.60 -9.48
C LYS A 18 24.88 0.14 -8.11
N GLU A 19 25.07 1.07 -7.19
CA GLU A 19 25.58 0.77 -5.85
C GLU A 19 24.63 -0.13 -5.05
N VAL A 20 23.32 0.08 -5.19
CA VAL A 20 22.28 -0.74 -4.57
C VAL A 20 22.29 -2.14 -5.19
N TYR A 21 22.38 -2.24 -6.52
CA TYR A 21 22.46 -3.53 -7.20
C TYR A 21 23.71 -4.31 -6.79
N ASP A 22 24.87 -3.66 -6.73
CA ASP A 22 26.14 -4.28 -6.32
C ASP A 22 26.07 -4.82 -4.87
N LEU A 23 25.39 -4.11 -3.96
CA LEU A 23 25.13 -4.60 -2.60
C LEU A 23 24.29 -5.89 -2.62
N PHE A 24 23.21 -5.93 -3.40
CA PHE A 24 22.38 -7.14 -3.56
C PHE A 24 23.18 -8.31 -4.13
N VAL A 25 24.06 -8.07 -5.10
CA VAL A 25 24.95 -9.09 -5.68
C VAL A 25 25.94 -9.63 -4.64
N ARG A 26 26.52 -8.78 -3.79
CA ARG A 26 27.42 -9.23 -2.72
C ARG A 26 26.69 -10.11 -1.71
N TYR A 27 25.50 -9.69 -1.29
CA TYR A 27 24.68 -10.46 -0.35
C TYR A 27 24.20 -11.79 -0.96
N ALA A 28 23.82 -11.79 -2.24
CA ALA A 28 23.49 -13.00 -3.00
C ALA A 28 24.63 -14.03 -2.97
N LYS A 29 25.87 -13.58 -3.20
CA LYS A 29 27.06 -14.44 -3.12
C LYS A 29 27.29 -14.99 -1.71
N GLN A 30 27.16 -14.16 -0.67
CA GLN A 30 27.35 -14.59 0.72
C GLN A 30 26.31 -15.60 1.18
N THR A 31 25.07 -15.48 0.71
CA THR A 31 23.95 -16.33 1.12
C THR A 31 23.69 -17.50 0.19
N ASN A 32 24.45 -17.60 -0.91
CA ASN A 32 24.25 -18.57 -1.99
C ASN A 32 22.80 -18.57 -2.53
N GLN A 33 22.25 -17.37 -2.74
CA GLN A 33 20.91 -17.17 -3.29
C GLN A 33 20.94 -16.28 -4.53
N PRO A 34 20.05 -16.48 -5.52
CA PRO A 34 19.97 -15.58 -6.66
C PRO A 34 19.39 -14.22 -6.25
N VAL A 35 19.86 -13.15 -6.91
CA VAL A 35 19.41 -11.77 -6.66
C VAL A 35 17.89 -11.64 -6.78
N SER A 36 17.25 -12.36 -7.72
CA SER A 36 15.80 -12.37 -7.87
C SER A 36 15.05 -12.88 -6.64
N THR A 37 15.58 -13.90 -5.96
CA THR A 37 14.99 -14.42 -4.71
C THR A 37 15.08 -13.39 -3.59
N LEU A 38 16.24 -12.74 -3.46
CA LEU A 38 16.43 -11.66 -2.49
C LEU A 38 15.50 -10.48 -2.76
N PHE A 39 15.38 -10.06 -4.02
CA PHE A 39 14.51 -8.99 -4.44
C PHE A 39 13.04 -9.31 -4.14
N ARG A 40 12.60 -10.54 -4.42
CA ARG A 40 11.23 -11.01 -4.12
C ARG A 40 10.93 -10.99 -2.61
N HIS A 41 11.90 -11.41 -1.79
CA HIS A 41 11.78 -11.36 -0.33
C HIS A 41 11.69 -9.94 0.20
N PHE A 42 12.52 -9.05 -0.34
CA PHE A 42 12.50 -7.62 -0.02
C PHE A 42 11.14 -7.00 -0.38
N MET A 43 10.65 -7.22 -1.60
CA MET A 43 9.33 -6.75 -2.05
C MET A 43 8.20 -7.28 -1.15
N SER A 44 8.26 -8.55 -0.75
CA SER A 44 7.27 -9.14 0.17
C SER A 44 7.27 -8.44 1.53
N LYS A 45 8.45 -8.21 2.12
CA LYS A 45 8.56 -7.47 3.40
C LYS A 45 8.09 -6.02 3.26
N TYR A 46 8.50 -5.34 2.21
CA TYR A 46 8.14 -3.95 1.97
C TYR A 46 6.64 -3.79 1.67
N SER A 47 6.00 -4.81 1.08
CA SER A 47 4.55 -4.81 0.86
C SER A 47 3.75 -4.67 2.16
N LEU A 48 4.24 -5.21 3.29
CA LEU A 48 3.60 -5.07 4.59
C LEU A 48 3.64 -3.61 5.07
N PHE A 49 4.74 -2.91 4.80
CA PHE A 49 4.87 -1.49 5.09
C PHE A 49 3.92 -0.67 4.21
N ILE A 50 3.93 -0.90 2.89
CA ILE A 50 3.04 -0.21 1.94
C ILE A 50 1.56 -0.37 2.33
N LYS A 51 1.12 -1.60 2.67
CA LYS A 51 -0.27 -1.84 3.09
C LYS A 51 -0.69 -1.00 4.29
N LYS A 52 0.19 -0.84 5.28
CA LYS A 52 -0.10 -0.01 6.46
C LYS A 52 -0.23 1.46 6.08
N GLU A 53 0.66 1.98 5.24
CA GLU A 53 0.61 3.38 4.81
C GLU A 53 -0.62 3.68 3.94
N LEU A 54 -0.96 2.78 3.02
CA LEU A 54 -2.16 2.93 2.20
C LEU A 54 -3.45 2.93 3.03
N ASN A 55 -3.53 2.06 4.05
CA ASN A 55 -4.71 2.01 4.93
C ASN A 55 -4.88 3.30 5.74
N LYS A 56 -3.79 3.89 6.25
CA LYS A 56 -3.85 5.19 6.95
C LYS A 56 -4.40 6.30 6.06
N GLN A 57 -3.95 6.36 4.81
CA GLN A 57 -4.44 7.35 3.86
C GLN A 57 -5.92 7.14 3.52
N GLN A 58 -6.39 5.89 3.50
CA GLN A 58 -7.79 5.58 3.25
C GLN A 58 -8.69 5.99 4.42
N ASP A 59 -8.22 5.84 5.66
CA ASP A 59 -8.93 6.29 6.86
C ASP A 59 -9.00 7.82 6.95
N GLU A 60 -7.92 8.54 6.60
CA GLU A 60 -7.93 10.01 6.53
C GLU A 60 -8.90 10.54 5.47
N VAL A 61 -8.97 9.90 4.30
CA VAL A 61 -9.91 10.29 3.24
C VAL A 61 -11.37 10.04 3.67
N CYS A 62 -11.66 8.97 4.40
CA CYS A 62 -13.00 8.69 4.93
C CYS A 62 -13.47 9.74 5.97
N LEU A 63 -12.56 10.32 6.77
CA LEU A 63 -12.88 11.36 7.75
C LEU A 63 -13.08 12.76 7.14
N SER A 64 -12.67 12.94 5.88
CA SER A 64 -12.82 14.21 5.14
C SER A 64 -14.12 14.33 4.34
N SER A 65 -14.99 13.32 4.37
CA SER A 65 -16.29 13.39 3.71
C SER A 65 -17.21 14.37 4.46
N PRO A 66 -17.71 15.44 3.83
CA PRO A 66 -18.71 16.29 4.46
C PRO A 66 -19.94 15.44 4.75
N GLN A 67 -20.35 15.43 6.02
CA GLN A 67 -21.63 14.83 6.41
C GLN A 67 -22.73 15.47 5.53
N PRO A 68 -23.59 14.67 4.88
CA PRO A 68 -24.75 15.24 4.23
C PRO A 68 -25.57 15.98 5.30
N PRO A 69 -26.05 17.20 5.01
CA PRO A 69 -26.86 17.94 5.96
C PRO A 69 -28.03 17.07 6.41
N ILE A 70 -28.22 16.95 7.72
CA ILE A 70 -29.36 16.25 8.30
C ILE A 70 -30.60 17.06 7.90
N LEU A 71 -31.37 16.54 6.94
CA LEU A 71 -32.69 17.07 6.62
C LEU A 71 -33.59 16.85 7.84
N GLY A 72 -33.74 17.86 8.69
CA GLY A 72 -34.67 17.74 9.81
C GLY A 72 -34.56 18.73 10.98
N GLU A 73 -33.65 19.69 11.00
CA GLU A 73 -33.74 20.77 12.01
C GLU A 73 -34.68 21.87 11.50
N VAL A 74 -35.96 21.73 11.84
CA VAL A 74 -36.90 22.86 11.82
C VAL A 74 -36.43 23.84 12.90
N VAL A 75 -35.60 24.80 12.51
CA VAL A 75 -35.32 25.98 13.33
C VAL A 75 -36.61 26.80 13.36
N VAL A 76 -37.42 26.61 14.39
CA VAL A 76 -38.50 27.54 14.73
C VAL A 76 -37.81 28.85 15.12
N ARG A 77 -37.79 29.82 14.20
CA ARG A 77 -37.38 31.19 14.54
C ARG A 77 -38.42 31.75 15.49
N GLN A 78 -38.07 31.83 16.76
CA GLN A 78 -38.86 32.49 17.78
C GLN A 78 -38.51 33.97 17.76
N ASP A 79 -38.94 34.68 16.71
CA ASP A 79 -38.81 36.14 16.61
C ASP A 79 -39.96 36.69 15.77
N GLU A 80 -41.15 36.78 16.37
CA GLU A 80 -42.13 37.83 16.08
C GLU A 80 -42.73 38.28 17.41
N LEU A 81 -41.94 39.09 18.12
CA LEU A 81 -42.40 40.04 19.14
C LEU A 81 -42.43 41.41 18.44
N VAL A 82 -43.60 41.85 17.96
CA VAL A 82 -44.16 43.21 18.09
C VAL A 82 -45.67 43.11 17.93
#